data_AF-A0A850MHJ2-F1
#
_entry.id   AF-A0A850MHJ2-F1
#
_cell.length_a   1.000
_cell.length_b   1.000
_cell.length_c   1.000
_cell.angle_alpha   90.00
_cell.angle_beta   90.00
_cell.angle_gamma   90.00
#
_symmetry.space_group_name_H-M   'P 1'
#
loop_
_entity.id
_entity.type
_entity.pdbx_description
1 polymer ?
#
loop_
_entity_poly.entity_id
_entity_poly.type
_entity_poly.pdbx_seq_one_letter_code
_entity_poly.pdbx_strand_id
1 'polypeptide(L)'
;MPTEQELKNEMFKLKEILQKKEKEVNDVKAQIAEIEKQLGIGKPALAAPIPTISEAPATVNLKTETASASTTSTGGIRRPKSIQQRIPASGTSQLHARETQYECPNCGSHYNAEVEDKSRILYVVGAGTRIYAKKHRCMNCGNEWS
;
A
#
# COMPACT_ATOMS: atom_id res chain seq x y z
N MET A 1 -28.06 24.06 36.80
CA MET A 1 -27.43 25.20 36.12
C MET A 1 -26.03 25.34 36.71
N PRO A 2 -24.96 25.11 35.94
CA PRO A 2 -23.61 25.38 36.42
C PRO A 2 -23.50 26.84 36.84
N THR A 3 -22.83 27.09 37.96
CA THR A 3 -22.63 28.45 38.48
C THR A 3 -21.65 29.22 37.59
N GLU A 4 -21.79 30.54 37.50
CA GLU A 4 -20.90 31.38 36.69
C GLU A 4 -19.41 31.18 37.04
N GLN A 5 -19.13 30.84 38.30
CA GLN A 5 -17.79 30.58 38.79
C GLN A 5 -17.23 29.23 38.30
N GLU A 6 -18.06 28.20 38.19
CA GLU A 6 -17.67 26.91 37.59
C GLU A 6 -17.34 27.08 36.11
N LEU A 7 -18.13 27.86 35.38
CA LEU A 7 -17.89 28.14 33.95
C LEU A 7 -16.54 28.85 33.72
N LYS A 8 -16.18 29.79 34.59
CA LYS A 8 -14.88 30.48 34.54
C LYS A 8 -13.71 29.53 34.80
N ASN A 9 -13.86 28.61 35.74
CA ASN A 9 -12.85 27.59 36.04
C ASN A 9 -12.66 26.61 34.87
N GLU A 10 -13.74 26.19 34.22
CA GLU A 10 -13.68 25.34 33.04
C GLU A 10 -13.02 26.04 31.84
N MET A 11 -13.36 27.31 31.61
CA MET A 11 -12.73 28.11 30.56
C MET A 11 -11.22 28.26 30.78
N PHE A 12 -10.77 28.38 32.04
CA PHE A 12 -9.34 28.43 32.35
C PHE A 12 -8.64 27.10 32.06
N LYS A 13 -9.23 25.98 32.50
CA LYS A 13 -8.71 24.63 32.20
C LYS A 13 -8.62 24.36 30.70
N LEU A 14 -9.65 24.73 29.94
CA LEU A 14 -9.66 24.56 28.49
C LEU A 14 -8.58 25.40 27.81
N LYS A 15 -8.35 26.63 28.27
CA LYS A 15 -7.25 27.47 27.76
C LYS A 15 -5.88 26.87 28.02
N GLU A 16 -5.66 26.32 29.21
CA GLU A 16 -4.40 25.66 29.56
C GLU A 16 -4.17 24.40 28.71
N ILE A 17 -5.22 23.59 28.50
CA ILE A 17 -5.16 22.43 27.61
C ILE A 17 -4.86 22.85 26.17
N LEU A 18 -5.50 23.90 25.66
CA LEU A 18 -5.24 24.42 24.32
C LEU A 18 -3.80 24.89 24.15
N GLN A 19 -3.27 25.67 25.10
CA GLN A 19 -1.88 26.12 25.07
C GLN A 19 -0.89 24.95 25.09
N LYS A 20 -1.16 23.93 25.91
CA LYS A 20 -0.35 22.71 25.95
C LYS A 20 -0.37 21.98 24.61
N LYS A 21 -1.55 21.81 24.01
CA LYS A 21 -1.69 21.15 22.71
C LYS A 21 -1.06 21.94 21.57
N GLU A 22 -1.15 23.27 21.61
CA GLU A 22 -0.49 24.13 20.64
C GLU A 22 1.03 24.01 20.71
N LYS A 23 1.60 23.89 21.93
CA LYS A 23 3.02 23.59 22.10
C LYS A 23 3.40 22.23 21.55
N GLU A 24 2.64 21.17 21.87
CA GLU A 24 2.87 19.82 21.33
C GLU A 24 2.82 19.81 19.79
N VAL A 25 1.87 20.53 19.18
CA VAL A 25 1.77 20.67 17.72
C VAL A 25 2.98 21.40 17.13
N ASN A 26 3.45 22.47 17.77
CA ASN A 26 4.64 23.20 17.31
C ASN A 26 5.90 22.35 17.41
N ASP A 27 6.06 21.56 18.48
CA ASP A 27 7.20 20.65 18.65
C ASP A 27 7.19 19.54 17.58
N VAL A 28 6.03 18.92 17.31
CA VAL A 28 5.89 17.92 16.24
C VAL A 28 6.15 18.54 14.87
N LYS A 29 5.67 19.76 14.62
CA LYS A 29 5.93 20.47 13.36
C LYS A 29 7.42 20.75 13.16
N ALA A 30 8.14 21.10 14.23
CA ALA A 30 9.59 21.27 14.19
C ALA A 30 10.32 19.94 13.90
N GLN A 31 9.86 18.83 14.50
CA GLN A 31 10.40 17.50 14.19
C GLN A 31 10.17 17.09 12.74
N ILE A 32 8.98 17.36 12.19
CA ILE A 32 8.69 17.10 10.77
C ILE A 32 9.63 17.90 9.87
N ALA A 33 9.80 19.21 10.14
CA ALA A 33 10.71 20.05 9.35
C ALA A 33 12.17 19.58 9.40
N GLU A 34 12.63 19.06 10.55
CA GLU A 34 13.96 18.48 10.69
C GLU A 34 14.09 17.16 9.93
N ILE A 35 13.09 16.28 9.98
CA ILE A 35 13.07 15.03 9.21
C ILE A 35 13.04 15.32 7.70
N GLU A 36 12.25 16.29 7.25
CA GLU A 36 12.22 16.73 5.84
C GLU A 36 13.60 17.21 5.36
N LYS A 37 14.33 17.94 6.22
CA LYS A 37 15.69 18.38 5.95
C LYS A 37 16.67 17.20 5.86
N GLN A 38 16.55 16.21 6.75
CA GLN A 38 17.39 15.01 6.74
C GLN A 38 17.13 14.11 5.53
N LEU A 39 15.88 14.03 5.08
CA LEU A 39 15.49 13.22 3.92
C LEU A 39 15.78 13.89 2.59
N GLY A 40 16.26 15.15 2.57
CA GLY A 40 16.61 15.84 1.34
C GLY A 40 15.45 15.97 0.36
N ILE A 41 14.20 15.92 0.86
CA ILE A 41 12.99 16.20 0.08
C ILE A 41 12.93 17.72 -0.08
N GLY A 42 13.89 18.26 -0.81
CA GLY A 42 13.77 19.58 -1.38
C GLY A 42 12.47 19.61 -2.17
N LYS A 43 11.63 20.60 -1.87
CA LYS A 43 10.40 20.95 -2.61
C LYS A 43 10.53 20.49 -4.07
N PRO A 44 9.68 19.58 -4.56
CA PRO A 44 9.75 19.19 -5.94
C PRO A 44 9.43 20.43 -6.77
N ALA A 45 10.45 20.97 -7.44
CA ALA A 45 10.29 21.96 -8.49
C ALA A 45 9.64 21.28 -9.69
N LEU A 46 8.33 21.01 -9.61
CA LEU A 46 7.51 20.65 -10.77
C LEU A 46 7.29 21.92 -11.60
N ALA A 47 8.29 22.27 -12.40
CA ALA A 47 8.14 23.15 -13.55
C ALA A 47 9.08 22.66 -14.66
N ALA A 48 8.82 21.44 -15.15
CA ALA A 48 9.33 21.02 -16.44
C ALA A 48 8.21 21.25 -17.48
N PRO A 49 8.45 22.02 -18.56
CA PRO A 49 7.48 22.26 -19.61
C PRO A 49 7.19 20.96 -20.37
N ILE A 50 5.90 20.69 -20.55
CA ILE A 50 5.38 19.53 -21.28
C ILE A 50 5.78 19.68 -22.76
N PRO A 51 6.47 18.70 -23.37
CA PRO A 51 6.71 18.73 -24.81
C PRO A 51 5.40 18.44 -25.56
N THR A 52 5.04 19.37 -26.45
CA THR A 52 3.98 19.26 -27.45
C THR A 52 4.24 18.05 -28.35
N ILE A 53 3.39 17.03 -28.26
CA ILE A 53 3.41 15.89 -29.18
C ILE A 53 2.51 16.26 -30.36
N SER A 54 3.14 16.41 -31.52
CA SER A 54 2.48 16.66 -32.81
C SER A 54 1.77 15.39 -33.29
N GLU A 55 0.51 15.58 -33.63
CA GLU A 55 -0.41 14.58 -34.18
C GLU A 55 -0.08 14.32 -35.67
N ALA A 56 0.03 13.04 -36.05
CA ALA A 56 -0.01 12.60 -37.44
C ALA A 56 -0.49 11.12 -37.52
N PRO A 57 -1.15 10.71 -38.62
CA PRO A 57 -2.26 9.77 -38.55
C PRO A 57 -1.89 8.30 -38.76
N ALA A 58 -2.81 7.46 -38.26
CA ALA A 58 -2.87 6.02 -38.40
C ALA A 58 -2.72 5.53 -39.84
N THR A 59 -1.91 4.48 -40.04
CA THR A 59 -2.04 3.60 -41.20
C THR A 59 -2.08 2.16 -40.72
N VAL A 60 -3.17 1.50 -41.11
CA VAL A 60 -3.51 0.09 -40.93
C VAL A 60 -2.47 -0.79 -41.63
N ASN A 61 -2.07 -1.90 -41.02
CA ASN A 61 -1.87 -3.11 -41.83
C ASN A 61 -2.11 -4.40 -41.06
N LEU A 62 -3.11 -5.12 -41.55
CA LEU A 62 -3.56 -6.45 -41.18
C LEU A 62 -2.74 -7.45 -41.98
N LYS A 63 -2.12 -8.44 -41.33
CA LYS A 63 -1.71 -9.67 -42.02
C LYS A 63 -1.87 -10.89 -41.13
N THR A 64 -2.96 -11.59 -41.43
CA THR A 64 -3.20 -13.02 -41.27
C THR A 64 -2.00 -13.83 -41.72
N GLU A 65 -1.58 -14.84 -40.96
CA GLU A 65 -1.23 -16.15 -41.53
C GLU A 65 -1.24 -17.28 -40.50
N THR A 66 -1.93 -18.31 -40.94
CA THR A 66 -2.28 -19.63 -40.40
C THR A 66 -1.08 -20.58 -40.30
N ALA A 67 -1.05 -21.45 -39.28
CA ALA A 67 -0.70 -22.90 -39.35
C ALA A 67 -0.44 -23.43 -37.91
N SER A 68 -1.29 -24.31 -37.38
CA SER A 68 -1.17 -25.78 -37.46
C SER A 68 0.14 -26.35 -36.90
N ALA A 69 0.07 -26.99 -35.73
CA ALA A 69 0.48 -28.40 -35.58
C ALA A 69 0.27 -28.91 -34.15
N SER A 70 -0.28 -30.12 -34.10
CA SER A 70 -0.46 -31.05 -32.99
C SER A 70 0.83 -31.38 -32.22
N THR A 71 0.74 -31.92 -31.00
CA THR A 71 0.85 -33.37 -30.67
C THR A 71 1.29 -33.60 -29.20
N THR A 72 0.65 -34.60 -28.57
CA THR A 72 1.16 -35.55 -27.55
C THR A 72 1.59 -35.13 -26.14
N SER A 73 0.76 -35.53 -25.17
CA SER A 73 0.99 -36.53 -24.10
C SER A 73 2.16 -36.46 -23.12
N THR A 74 1.95 -37.18 -22.01
CA THR A 74 2.91 -37.66 -20.98
C THR A 74 3.11 -36.64 -19.85
N GLY A 75 2.70 -36.87 -18.60
CA GLY A 75 2.74 -38.12 -17.84
C GLY A 75 3.80 -37.97 -16.74
N GLY A 76 3.36 -37.83 -15.49
CA GLY A 76 4.13 -38.10 -14.28
C GLY A 76 5.21 -37.09 -13.85
N ILE A 77 5.15 -36.65 -12.59
CA ILE A 77 6.04 -37.12 -11.50
C ILE A 77 5.84 -36.19 -10.30
N ARG A 78 5.29 -36.77 -9.23
CA ARG A 78 5.36 -36.22 -7.88
C ARG A 78 6.83 -36.09 -7.49
N ARG A 79 7.26 -34.91 -7.05
CA ARG A 79 8.51 -34.72 -6.33
C ARG A 79 8.21 -34.07 -4.98
N PRO A 80 8.34 -34.77 -3.84
CA PRO A 80 8.49 -34.08 -2.57
C PRO A 80 9.89 -33.45 -2.56
N LYS A 81 9.95 -32.13 -2.74
CA LYS A 81 11.18 -31.40 -2.42
C LYS A 81 11.20 -31.28 -0.90
N SER A 82 12.11 -32.03 -0.29
CA SER A 82 12.54 -31.82 1.08
C SER A 82 12.99 -30.37 1.24
N ILE A 83 12.14 -29.56 1.85
CA ILE A 83 12.48 -28.20 2.28
C ILE A 83 13.42 -28.38 3.47
N GLN A 84 14.73 -28.42 3.19
CA GLN A 84 15.73 -28.12 4.20
C GLN A 84 15.54 -26.65 4.57
N GLN A 85 14.76 -26.44 5.62
CA GLN A 85 14.52 -25.16 6.24
C GLN A 85 15.83 -24.71 6.90
N ARG A 86 16.75 -24.14 6.12
CA ARG A 86 17.86 -23.36 6.66
C ARG A 86 17.25 -22.11 7.25
N ILE A 87 17.06 -22.11 8.57
CA ILE A 87 16.68 -20.93 9.35
C ILE A 87 17.92 -20.03 9.39
N PRO A 88 17.96 -18.85 8.74
CA PRO A 88 19.03 -17.92 8.97
C PRO A 88 18.84 -17.29 10.36
N ALA A 89 19.80 -17.54 11.24
CA ALA A 89 19.92 -16.87 12.52
C ALA A 89 20.38 -15.42 12.29
N SER A 90 19.42 -14.53 12.06
CA SER A 90 19.66 -13.09 12.15
C SER A 90 18.39 -12.41 12.66
N GLY A 91 18.33 -12.25 13.97
CA GLY A 91 17.27 -11.54 14.66
C GLY A 91 17.35 -10.06 14.34
N THR A 92 16.47 -9.59 13.45
CA THR A 92 15.86 -8.25 13.41
C THR A 92 15.01 -8.05 12.15
N SER A 93 15.24 -8.82 11.07
CA SER A 93 14.43 -8.73 9.84
C SER A 93 13.20 -9.65 9.80
N GLN A 94 13.08 -10.60 10.74
CA GLN A 94 12.01 -11.61 10.73
C GLN A 94 10.64 -11.11 11.19
N LEU A 95 10.56 -9.94 11.85
CA LEU A 95 9.28 -9.42 12.33
C LEU A 95 8.42 -8.83 11.21
N HIS A 96 9.00 -8.34 10.11
CA HIS A 96 8.25 -7.88 8.93
C HIS A 96 7.96 -9.00 7.91
N ALA A 97 8.72 -10.10 7.94
CA ALA A 97 8.56 -11.20 6.98
C ALA A 97 7.44 -12.19 7.34
N ARG A 98 6.83 -12.08 8.52
CA ARG A 98 5.71 -12.94 8.94
C ARG A 98 4.35 -12.52 8.37
N GLU A 99 4.25 -11.38 7.69
CA GLU A 99 2.96 -10.82 7.28
C GLU A 99 2.41 -11.40 5.96
N THR A 100 3.14 -12.28 5.28
CA THR A 100 2.69 -12.89 4.01
C THR A 100 2.74 -14.41 4.07
N GLN A 101 1.82 -15.00 4.84
CA GLN A 101 1.66 -16.46 4.90
C GLN A 101 1.09 -17.09 3.61
N TYR A 102 0.59 -16.28 2.66
CA TYR A 102 -0.02 -16.79 1.45
C TYR A 102 1.02 -17.02 0.34
N GLU A 103 0.86 -18.09 -0.43
CA GLU A 103 1.63 -18.33 -1.64
C GLU A 103 0.83 -17.87 -2.85
N CYS A 104 1.48 -17.16 -3.78
CA CYS A 104 0.83 -16.79 -5.02
C CYS A 104 0.51 -18.04 -5.84
N PRO A 105 -0.75 -18.29 -6.23
CA PRO A 105 -1.14 -19.50 -6.98
C PRO A 105 -0.56 -19.55 -8.40
N ASN A 106 -0.05 -18.43 -8.93
CA ASN A 106 0.47 -18.33 -10.29
C ASN A 106 2.00 -18.55 -10.34
N CYS A 107 2.75 -17.92 -9.43
CA CYS A 107 4.22 -17.95 -9.47
C CYS A 107 4.89 -18.60 -8.25
N GLY A 108 4.13 -18.99 -7.22
CA GLY A 108 4.67 -19.58 -5.98
C GLY A 108 5.50 -18.62 -5.13
N SER A 109 5.46 -17.32 -5.40
CA SER A 109 6.13 -16.32 -4.56
C SER A 109 5.34 -16.10 -3.26
N HIS A 110 6.06 -15.90 -2.16
CA HIS A 110 5.49 -15.44 -0.90
C HIS A 110 5.43 -13.91 -0.80
N TYR A 111 5.97 -13.18 -1.77
CA TYR A 111 6.04 -11.73 -1.72
C TYR A 111 4.74 -11.11 -2.23
N ASN A 112 3.83 -10.83 -1.30
CA ASN A 112 2.48 -10.35 -1.56
C ASN A 112 2.21 -9.05 -0.79
N ALA A 113 1.23 -8.27 -1.24
CA ALA A 113 0.69 -7.12 -0.52
C ALA A 113 -0.83 -7.24 -0.40
N GLU A 114 -1.39 -6.82 0.73
CA GLU A 114 -2.83 -6.65 0.88
C GLU A 114 -3.26 -5.34 0.20
N VAL A 115 -4.27 -5.43 -0.67
CA VAL A 115 -4.85 -4.31 -1.40
C VAL A 115 -6.36 -4.30 -1.13
N GLU A 116 -6.92 -3.13 -0.85
CA GLU A 116 -8.36 -2.97 -0.67
C GLU A 116 -9.09 -3.06 -2.02
N ASP A 117 -10.10 -3.93 -2.08
CA ASP A 117 -10.99 -4.07 -3.21
C ASP A 117 -12.20 -3.15 -3.08
N LYS A 118 -12.10 -1.98 -3.70
CA LYS A 118 -13.15 -0.94 -3.71
C LYS A 118 -14.46 -1.40 -4.38
N SER A 119 -14.46 -2.52 -5.09
CA SER A 119 -15.66 -3.07 -5.73
C SER A 119 -16.56 -3.84 -4.76
N ARG A 120 -16.01 -4.36 -3.66
CA ARG A 120 -16.74 -5.17 -2.67
C ARG A 120 -16.74 -4.49 -1.31
N ILE A 121 -17.85 -3.84 -0.99
CA ILE A 121 -18.07 -3.22 0.32
C ILE A 121 -18.49 -4.31 1.30
N LEU A 122 -17.74 -4.47 2.39
CA LEU A 122 -18.04 -5.44 3.43
C LEU A 122 -19.16 -4.94 4.34
N TYR A 123 -19.00 -3.71 4.86
CA TYR A 123 -20.02 -3.01 5.66
C TYR A 123 -19.71 -1.51 5.72
N VAL A 124 -20.71 -0.72 6.10
CA VAL A 124 -20.60 0.74 6.28
C VAL A 124 -20.69 1.06 7.76
N VAL A 125 -19.71 1.76 8.31
CA VAL A 125 -19.65 2.12 9.73
C VAL A 125 -19.97 3.59 9.92
N GLY A 126 -20.93 3.88 10.80
CA GLY A 126 -21.23 5.24 11.29
C GLY A 126 -21.55 6.24 10.18
N ALA A 127 -20.79 7.34 10.14
CA ALA A 127 -20.98 8.50 9.26
C ALA A 127 -20.67 8.27 7.76
N GLY A 128 -20.87 7.05 7.26
CA GLY A 128 -20.72 6.71 5.84
C GLY A 128 -19.34 6.17 5.44
N THR A 129 -18.47 5.84 6.40
CA THR A 129 -17.18 5.20 6.09
C THR A 129 -17.40 3.78 5.59
N ARG A 130 -17.00 3.52 4.35
CA ARG A 130 -17.12 2.19 3.71
C ARG A 130 -15.87 1.38 4.02
N ILE A 131 -16.04 0.17 4.55
CA ILE A 131 -14.97 -0.79 4.75
C ILE A 131 -15.01 -1.80 3.60
N TYR A 132 -13.89 -1.90 2.88
CA TYR A 132 -13.77 -2.71 1.69
C TYR A 132 -13.19 -4.09 2.01
N ALA A 133 -13.53 -5.08 1.18
CA ALA A 133 -12.87 -6.38 1.22
C ALA A 133 -11.39 -6.21 0.90
N LYS A 134 -10.55 -7.06 1.49
CA LYS A 134 -9.13 -7.12 1.17
C LYS A 134 -8.88 -8.24 0.17
N LYS A 135 -7.97 -7.99 -0.77
CA LYS A 135 -7.41 -8.98 -1.70
C LYS A 135 -5.89 -8.97 -1.58
N HIS A 136 -5.26 -10.08 -1.90
CA HIS A 136 -3.81 -10.21 -1.98
C HIS A 136 -3.35 -9.97 -3.40
N ARG A 137 -2.32 -9.15 -3.57
CA ARG A 137 -1.64 -8.91 -4.85
C ARG A 137 -0.21 -9.42 -4.75
N CYS A 138 0.19 -10.29 -5.66
CA CYS A 138 1.59 -10.70 -5.76
C CYS A 138 2.41 -9.53 -6.31
N MET A 139 3.50 -9.20 -5.63
CA MET A 139 4.41 -8.15 -6.07
C MET A 139 5.35 -8.62 -7.19
N ASN A 140 5.50 -9.93 -7.39
CA ASN A 140 6.37 -10.49 -8.43
C ASN A 140 5.68 -10.62 -9.80
N CYS A 141 4.44 -11.13 -9.84
CA CYS A 141 3.72 -11.34 -11.10
C CYS A 141 2.47 -10.46 -11.26
N GLY A 142 2.11 -9.67 -10.24
CA GLY A 142 0.95 -8.78 -10.29
C GLY A 142 -0.40 -9.47 -10.16
N ASN A 143 -0.46 -10.81 -10.05
CA ASN A 143 -1.70 -11.54 -9.92
C ASN A 143 -2.43 -11.19 -8.61
N GLU A 144 -3.75 -11.13 -8.66
CA GLU A 144 -4.60 -10.77 -7.52
C GLU A 144 -5.52 -11.95 -7.14
N TRP A 145 -5.67 -12.23 -5.84
CA TRP A 145 -6.57 -13.27 -5.32
C TRP A 145 -7.15 -12.86 -3.96
N SER A 146 -8.32 -13.39 -3.62
CA SER A 146 -9.02 -13.14 -2.35
C SER A 146 -9.29 -14.44 -1.61
#